data_AF-A0A1S6FJ36-F1
#
_entry.id   AF-A0A1S6FJ36-F1
#
_cell.length_a   1.000
_cell.length_b   1.000
_cell.length_c   1.000
_cell.angle_alpha   90.00
_cell.angle_beta   90.00
_cell.angle_gamma   90.00
#
_symmetry.space_group_name_H-M   'P 1'
#
loop_
_entity.id
_entity.type
_entity.pdbx_description
1 polymer ?
#
loop_
_entity_poly.entity_id
_entity_poly.type
_entity_poly.pdbx_seq_one_letter_code
_entity_poly.pdbx_strand_id
1 'polypeptide(L)'
;MTPFDTALRVQRREVDAVKVSISVEVERITTLETQARSHDATVQHERALAYALPFASDAWTARMKAERRRLDEAAYLAQARLGRLRAQAVEAYGTMRAIEGAAERYEDEAERVLSLAEQSAIDDIAAARFLRARASIRKRSA
;
A
#
# COMPACT_ATOMS: atom_id res chain seq x y z
N MET A 1 -21.75 -10.23 2.08
CA MET A 1 -21.04 -9.06 2.66
C MET A 1 -20.50 -9.50 4.00
N THR A 2 -19.18 -9.61 4.15
CA THR A 2 -18.55 -9.97 5.43
C THR A 2 -18.45 -8.73 6.33
N PRO A 3 -18.29 -8.90 7.66
CA PRO A 3 -18.00 -7.78 8.56
C PRO A 3 -16.73 -6.99 8.20
N PHE A 4 -15.82 -7.58 7.42
CA PHE A 4 -14.53 -7.00 7.05
C PHE A 4 -14.57 -6.20 5.74
N ASP A 5 -15.60 -6.36 4.90
CA ASP A 5 -15.66 -5.76 3.55
C ASP A 5 -15.50 -4.23 3.58
N THR A 6 -16.12 -3.56 4.56
CA THR A 6 -16.02 -2.10 4.70
C THR A 6 -14.61 -1.69 5.11
N ALA A 7 -13.99 -2.39 6.06
CA ALA A 7 -12.62 -2.12 6.51
C ALA A 7 -11.61 -2.35 5.38
N LEU A 8 -11.72 -3.46 4.65
CA LEU A 8 -10.88 -3.75 3.49
C LEU A 8 -11.00 -2.69 2.39
N ARG A 9 -12.22 -2.22 2.12
CA ARG A 9 -12.44 -1.15 1.13
C ARG A 9 -11.77 0.16 1.54
N VAL A 10 -11.86 0.53 2.83
CA VAL A 10 -11.18 1.74 3.34
C VAL A 10 -9.66 1.58 3.22
N GLN A 11 -9.13 0.45 3.66
CA GLN A 11 -7.68 0.20 3.65
C GLN A 11 -7.10 0.14 2.23
N ARG A 12 -7.81 -0.44 1.27
CA ARG A 12 -7.39 -0.40 -0.15
C ARG A 12 -7.28 1.03 -0.67
N ARG A 13 -8.23 1.91 -0.31
CA ARG A 13 -8.18 3.33 -0.70
C ARG A 13 -7.00 4.04 -0.05
N GLU A 14 -6.69 3.75 1.22
CA GLU A 14 -5.54 4.31 1.91
C GLU A 14 -4.22 3.89 1.24
N VAL A 15 -4.07 2.60 0.93
CA VAL A 15 -2.92 2.07 0.18
C VAL A 15 -2.78 2.75 -1.18
N ASP A 16 -3.87 2.88 -1.93
CA ASP A 16 -3.84 3.51 -3.26
C ASP A 16 -3.51 5.01 -3.18
N ALA A 17 -4.01 5.73 -2.17
CA ALA A 17 -3.67 7.13 -1.95
C ALA A 17 -2.18 7.31 -1.65
N VAL A 18 -1.58 6.42 -0.86
CA VAL A 18 -0.14 6.46 -0.56
C VAL A 18 0.69 6.13 -1.82
N LYS A 19 0.28 5.14 -2.62
CA LYS A 19 0.96 4.83 -3.90
C LYS A 19 1.00 6.05 -4.82
N VAL A 20 -0.14 6.72 -5.00
CA VAL A 20 -0.23 7.93 -5.84
C VAL A 20 0.71 9.01 -5.32
N SER A 21 0.70 9.23 -4.00
CA SER A 21 1.59 10.21 -3.36
C SER A 21 3.08 9.89 -3.56
N ILE A 22 3.46 8.61 -3.48
CA ILE A 22 4.82 8.15 -3.78
C ILE A 22 5.19 8.47 -5.22
N SER A 23 4.33 8.14 -6.19
CA SER A 23 4.59 8.40 -7.61
C SER A 23 4.79 9.89 -7.88
N VAL A 24 3.97 10.75 -7.27
CA VAL A 24 4.10 12.21 -7.38
C VAL A 24 5.44 12.71 -6.83
N GLU A 25 5.87 12.21 -5.67
CA GLU A 25 7.16 12.62 -5.10
C GLU A 25 8.37 12.08 -5.89
N VAL A 26 8.27 10.89 -6.47
CA VAL A 26 9.30 10.36 -7.37
C VAL A 26 9.42 11.24 -8.61
N GLU A 27 8.30 11.62 -9.23
CA GLU A 27 8.31 12.52 -10.39
C GLU A 27 8.91 13.89 -10.04
N ARG A 28 8.57 14.41 -8.85
CA ARG A 28 9.14 15.65 -8.34
C ARG A 28 10.66 15.57 -8.20
N ILE A 29 11.19 14.48 -7.66
CA ILE A 29 12.64 14.27 -7.53
C ILE A 29 13.29 14.24 -8.93
N THR A 30 12.75 13.47 -9.87
CA THR A 30 13.25 13.40 -11.24
C THR A 30 13.27 14.77 -11.93
N THR A 31 12.22 15.57 -11.72
CA THR A 31 12.13 16.94 -12.22
C THR A 31 13.22 17.83 -11.63
N LEU A 32 13.42 17.79 -10.30
CA LEU A 32 14.45 18.58 -9.61
C LEU A 32 15.86 18.19 -10.06
N GLU A 33 16.13 16.90 -10.25
CA GLU A 33 17.42 16.43 -10.77
C GLU A 33 17.67 16.93 -12.20
N THR A 34 16.62 16.94 -13.04
CA THR A 34 16.72 17.47 -14.40
C THR A 34 16.98 18.97 -14.40
N GLN A 35 16.32 19.72 -13.52
CA GLN A 35 16.56 21.14 -13.32
C GLN A 35 17.99 21.41 -12.83
N ALA A 36 18.50 20.64 -11.88
CA ALA A 36 19.87 20.74 -11.39
C ALA A 36 20.90 20.48 -12.50
N ARG A 37 20.69 19.44 -13.34
CA ARG A 37 21.55 19.18 -14.50
C ARG A 37 21.53 20.32 -15.52
N SER A 38 20.36 20.87 -15.82
CA SER A 38 20.19 22.01 -16.73
C SER A 38 20.86 23.29 -16.19
N HIS A 39 20.70 23.54 -14.90
CA HIS A 39 21.37 24.63 -14.20
C HIS A 39 22.89 24.49 -14.31
N ASP A 40 23.43 23.30 -14.07
CA ASP A 40 24.88 23.05 -14.16
C ASP A 40 25.40 23.22 -15.58
N ALA A 41 24.68 22.73 -16.59
CA ALA A 41 25.03 22.94 -17.99
C ALA A 41 25.07 24.44 -18.33
N THR A 42 24.08 25.21 -17.87
CA THR A 42 24.03 26.68 -18.05
C THR A 42 25.24 27.35 -17.40
N VAL A 43 25.58 26.96 -16.16
CA VAL A 43 26.73 27.53 -15.45
C VAL A 43 28.04 27.22 -16.17
N GLN A 44 28.21 26.01 -16.69
CA GLN A 44 29.41 25.63 -17.45
C GLN A 44 29.51 26.39 -18.78
N HIS A 45 28.39 26.55 -19.49
CA HIS A 45 28.35 27.32 -20.72
C HIS A 45 28.75 28.79 -20.49
N GLU A 46 28.18 29.42 -19.48
CA GLU A 46 28.52 30.81 -19.13
C GLU A 46 29.99 30.95 -18.72
N ARG A 47 30.53 29.99 -17.96
CA ARG A 47 31.96 29.99 -17.59
C ARG A 47 32.87 29.90 -18.81
N ALA A 48 32.50 29.11 -19.81
CA ALA A 48 33.27 29.00 -21.05
C ALA A 48 33.26 30.32 -21.84
N LEU A 49 32.12 31.01 -21.89
CA LEU A 49 32.00 32.34 -22.53
C LEU A 49 32.74 33.43 -21.75
N ALA A 50 32.65 33.42 -20.43
CA ALA A 50 33.32 34.39 -19.58
C ALA A 50 34.85 34.28 -19.66
N TYR A 51 35.41 33.09 -19.95
CA TYR A 51 36.86 32.96 -20.20
C TYR A 51 37.32 33.76 -21.43
N ALA A 52 36.41 34.10 -22.36
CA ALA A 52 36.70 34.88 -23.54
C ALA A 52 36.54 36.41 -23.34
N LEU A 53 36.05 36.88 -22.18
CA LEU A 53 35.76 38.29 -21.90
C LEU A 53 36.24 38.70 -20.49
N PRO A 54 36.87 39.87 -20.29
CA PRO A 54 37.54 40.22 -19.03
C PRO A 54 36.60 40.66 -17.89
N PHE A 55 35.31 40.32 -17.92
CA PHE A 55 34.33 40.77 -16.93
C PHE A 55 33.54 39.59 -16.35
N ALA A 56 33.76 39.31 -15.07
CA ALA A 56 32.94 38.40 -14.27
C ALA A 56 31.88 39.21 -13.50
N SER A 57 30.60 38.89 -13.70
CA SER A 57 29.53 39.47 -12.87
C SER A 57 29.37 38.68 -11.58
N ASP A 58 29.90 39.21 -10.48
CA ASP A 58 29.78 38.63 -9.13
C ASP A 58 28.31 38.41 -8.72
N ALA A 59 27.42 39.31 -9.15
CA ALA A 59 25.98 39.21 -8.91
C ALA A 59 25.35 38.00 -9.61
N TRP A 60 25.76 37.71 -10.86
CA TRP A 60 25.29 36.53 -11.58
C TRP A 60 25.74 35.24 -10.89
N THR A 61 27.01 35.19 -10.46
CA THR A 61 27.57 34.02 -9.76
C THR A 61 26.87 33.78 -8.43
N ALA A 62 26.61 34.84 -7.67
CA ALA A 62 25.85 34.76 -6.42
C ALA A 62 24.43 34.22 -6.64
N ARG A 63 23.74 34.69 -7.69
CA ARG A 63 22.41 34.19 -8.08
C ARG A 63 22.42 32.70 -8.43
N MET A 64 23.37 32.25 -9.24
CA MET A 64 23.49 30.82 -9.60
C MET A 64 23.79 29.93 -8.40
N LYS A 65 24.64 30.39 -7.47
CA LYS A 65 24.87 29.68 -6.20
C LYS A 65 23.60 29.59 -5.36
N ALA A 66 22.82 30.66 -5.28
CA ALA A 66 21.56 30.66 -4.53
C ALA A 66 20.53 29.73 -5.18
N GLU A 67 20.42 29.73 -6.50
CA GLU A 67 19.51 28.85 -7.22
C GLU A 67 19.88 27.37 -7.06
N ARG A 68 21.17 27.03 -7.16
CA ARG A 68 21.64 25.68 -6.89
C ARG A 68 21.29 25.21 -5.47
N ARG A 69 21.51 26.06 -4.46
CA ARG A 69 21.14 25.74 -3.07
C ARG A 69 19.65 25.47 -2.90
N ARG A 70 18.79 26.23 -3.58
CA ARG A 70 17.34 26.02 -3.56
C ARG A 70 16.96 24.68 -4.18
N LEU A 71 17.59 24.30 -5.30
CA LEU A 71 17.37 23.00 -5.92
C LEU A 71 17.82 21.85 -5.01
N ASP A 72 18.99 21.98 -4.38
CA ASP A 72 19.51 20.97 -3.45
C ASP A 72 18.61 20.83 -2.21
N GLU A 73 18.14 21.94 -1.64
CA GLU A 73 17.20 21.95 -0.51
C GLU A 73 15.85 21.33 -0.90
N ALA A 74 15.30 21.69 -2.06
CA ALA A 74 14.06 21.11 -2.56
C ALA A 74 14.18 19.60 -2.80
N ALA A 75 15.32 19.13 -3.33
CA ALA A 75 15.59 17.71 -3.55
C ALA A 75 15.68 16.96 -2.21
N TYR A 76 16.40 17.52 -1.23
CA TYR A 76 16.48 16.95 0.11
C TYR A 76 15.10 16.81 0.77
N LEU A 77 14.27 17.85 0.70
CA LEU A 77 12.91 17.84 1.26
C LEU A 77 12.01 16.81 0.55
N ALA A 78 12.10 16.69 -0.77
CA ALA A 78 11.35 15.71 -1.55
C ALA A 78 11.79 14.27 -1.20
N GLN A 79 13.10 14.02 -1.07
CA GLN A 79 13.61 12.72 -0.63
C GLN A 79 13.17 12.36 0.79
N ALA A 80 13.23 13.31 1.73
CA ALA A 80 12.75 13.10 3.09
C ALA A 80 11.25 12.79 3.12
N ARG A 81 10.46 13.47 2.27
CA ARG A 81 9.03 13.19 2.12
C ARG A 81 8.76 11.82 1.52
N LEU A 82 9.50 11.42 0.50
CA LEU A 82 9.42 10.07 -0.07
C LEU A 82 9.74 9.00 0.97
N GLY A 83 10.74 9.23 1.83
CA GLY A 83 11.05 8.34 2.95
C GLY A 83 9.86 8.16 3.91
N ARG A 84 9.19 9.25 4.29
CA ARG A 84 7.98 9.19 5.13
C ARG A 84 6.83 8.47 4.44
N LEU A 85 6.60 8.74 3.15
CA LEU A 85 5.54 8.07 2.38
C LEU A 85 5.79 6.55 2.26
N ARG A 86 7.04 6.13 2.10
CA ARG A 86 7.40 4.70 2.09
C ARG A 86 7.13 4.04 3.43
N ALA A 87 7.47 4.70 4.55
CA ALA A 87 7.12 4.19 5.88
C ALA A 87 5.59 4.08 6.06
N GLN A 88 4.83 5.10 5.64
CA GLN A 88 3.37 5.06 5.66
C GLN A 88 2.80 3.94 4.78
N ALA A 89 3.40 3.67 3.63
CA ALA A 89 2.98 2.56 2.78
C ALA A 89 3.16 1.22 3.49
N VAL A 90 4.30 0.99 4.13
CA VAL A 90 4.57 -0.24 4.89
C VAL A 90 3.50 -0.46 5.97
N GLU A 91 3.17 0.58 6.75
CA GLU A 91 2.13 0.51 7.77
C GLU A 91 0.73 0.23 7.19
N ALA A 92 0.36 0.92 6.11
CA ALA A 92 -0.93 0.72 5.44
C ALA A 92 -1.07 -0.69 4.86
N TYR A 93 -0.01 -1.20 4.21
CA TYR A 93 0.00 -2.58 3.70
C TYR A 93 -0.05 -3.61 4.82
N GLY A 94 0.68 -3.39 5.92
CA GLY A 94 0.66 -4.28 7.08
C GLY A 94 -0.74 -4.36 7.68
N THR A 95 -1.40 -3.22 7.85
CA THR A 95 -2.78 -3.13 8.36
C THR A 95 -3.77 -3.82 7.43
N MET A 96 -3.70 -3.54 6.12
CA MET A 96 -4.54 -4.19 5.12
C MET A 96 -4.37 -5.72 5.17
N ARG A 97 -3.11 -6.21 5.21
CA ARG A 97 -2.84 -7.65 5.24
C ARG A 97 -3.33 -8.32 6.52
N ALA A 98 -3.26 -7.63 7.66
CA ALA A 98 -3.81 -8.14 8.92
C ALA A 98 -5.33 -8.31 8.85
N ILE A 99 -6.03 -7.36 8.22
CA ILE A 99 -7.49 -7.42 8.03
C ILE A 99 -7.86 -8.51 7.02
N GLU A 100 -7.12 -8.64 5.91
CA GLU A 100 -7.31 -9.74 4.95
C GLU A 100 -7.20 -11.10 5.64
N GLY A 101 -6.14 -11.32 6.43
CA GLY A 101 -6.00 -12.56 7.17
C GLY A 101 -7.09 -12.79 8.23
N ALA A 102 -7.67 -11.74 8.81
CA ALA A 102 -8.82 -11.87 9.71
C ALA A 102 -10.10 -12.23 8.95
N ALA A 103 -10.29 -11.69 7.75
CA ALA A 103 -11.40 -12.03 6.88
C ALA A 103 -11.31 -13.49 6.39
N GLU A 104 -10.13 -13.93 5.95
CA GLU A 104 -9.87 -15.32 5.55
C GLU A 104 -10.23 -16.30 6.69
N ARG A 105 -9.75 -16.04 7.92
CA ARG A 105 -10.10 -16.88 9.09
C ARG A 105 -11.59 -16.88 9.42
N TYR A 106 -12.28 -15.77 9.19
CA TYR A 106 -13.73 -15.69 9.41
C TYR A 106 -14.49 -16.52 8.38
N GLU A 107 -14.06 -16.50 7.12
CA GLU A 107 -14.64 -17.33 6.06
C GLU A 107 -14.42 -18.82 6.34
N ASP A 108 -13.20 -19.21 6.73
CA ASP A 108 -12.88 -20.59 7.11
C ASP A 108 -13.72 -21.09 8.30
N GLU A 109 -13.95 -20.23 9.30
CA GLU A 109 -14.79 -20.55 10.45
C GLU A 109 -16.26 -20.70 10.05
N ALA A 110 -16.76 -19.78 9.22
CA ALA A 110 -18.14 -19.83 8.73
C ALA A 110 -18.40 -21.11 7.92
N GLU A 111 -17.46 -21.50 7.05
CA GLU A 111 -17.54 -22.75 6.29
C GLU A 111 -17.55 -23.97 7.22
N ARG A 112 -16.68 -23.98 8.25
CA ARG A 112 -16.63 -25.07 9.22
C ARG A 112 -17.93 -25.20 10.01
N VAL A 113 -18.50 -24.09 10.46
CA VAL A 113 -19.78 -24.07 11.20
C VAL A 113 -20.91 -24.61 10.33
N LEU A 114 -20.96 -24.22 9.06
CA LEU A 114 -21.95 -24.74 8.11
C LEU A 114 -21.79 -26.25 7.90
N SER A 115 -20.56 -26.72 7.68
CA SER A 115 -20.28 -28.15 7.50
C SER A 115 -20.65 -28.98 8.73
N LEU A 116 -20.35 -28.48 9.94
CA LEU A 116 -20.72 -29.12 11.20
C LEU A 116 -22.25 -29.18 11.39
N ALA A 117 -22.97 -28.12 11.01
CA ALA A 117 -24.43 -28.10 11.08
C ALA A 117 -25.06 -29.11 10.10
N GLU A 118 -24.53 -29.23 8.88
CA GLU A 118 -24.96 -30.21 7.90
C GLU A 118 -24.73 -31.65 8.38
N GLN A 119 -23.54 -31.94 8.94
CA GLN A 119 -23.22 -33.24 9.51
C GLN A 119 -24.14 -33.59 10.69
N SER A 120 -24.34 -32.66 11.62
CA SER A 120 -25.25 -32.85 12.75
C SER A 120 -26.68 -33.20 12.29
N ALA A 121 -27.18 -32.53 11.25
CA ALA A 121 -28.51 -32.81 10.71
C ALA A 121 -28.60 -34.21 10.07
N ILE A 122 -27.54 -34.67 9.38
CA ILE A 122 -27.47 -36.03 8.82
C ILE A 122 -27.45 -37.08 9.94
N ASP A 123 -26.66 -36.84 10.99
CA ASP A 123 -26.53 -37.75 12.13
C ASP A 123 -27.85 -37.88 12.89
N ASP A 124 -28.57 -36.77 13.10
CA ASP A 124 -29.90 -36.77 13.72
C ASP A 124 -30.92 -37.60 12.91
N ILE A 125 -30.92 -37.46 11.58
CA ILE A 125 -31.77 -38.24 10.69
C ILE A 125 -31.40 -39.73 10.74
N ALA A 126 -30.11 -40.06 10.74
CA ALA A 126 -29.62 -41.43 10.82
C ALA A 126 -29.99 -42.08 12.17
N ALA A 127 -29.80 -41.37 13.28
CA ALA A 127 -30.17 -41.81 14.61
C ALA A 127 -31.68 -42.05 14.73
N ALA A 128 -32.50 -41.13 14.22
CA ALA A 128 -33.96 -41.27 14.20
C ALA A 128 -34.42 -42.51 13.40
N ARG A 129 -33.80 -42.76 12.24
CA ARG A 129 -34.06 -43.95 11.41
C ARG A 129 -33.66 -45.24 12.14
N PHE A 130 -32.48 -45.26 12.76
CA PHE A 130 -32.00 -46.41 13.54
C PHE A 130 -32.93 -46.75 14.71
N LEU A 131 -33.35 -45.74 15.48
CA LEU A 131 -34.29 -45.93 16.60
C LEU A 131 -35.65 -46.48 16.13
N ARG A 132 -36.18 -45.99 15.00
CA ARG A 132 -37.42 -46.51 14.40
C ARG A 132 -37.27 -47.97 13.96
N ALA A 133 -36.17 -48.33 13.31
CA ALA A 133 -35.89 -49.70 12.91
C ALA A 133 -35.77 -50.64 14.12
N ARG A 134 -35.13 -50.19 15.21
CA ARG A 134 -35.02 -50.98 16.44
C ARG A 134 -36.38 -51.20 17.10
N ALA A 135 -37.25 -50.19 17.08
CA ALA A 135 -38.61 -50.30 17.62
C ALA A 135 -39.49 -51.27 16.82
N SER A 136 -39.37 -51.32 15.48
CA SER A 136 -40.15 -52.24 14.65
C SER A 136 -39.72 -53.70 14.83
N ILE A 137 -38.42 -53.97 14.97
CA ILE A 137 -37.89 -55.30 15.29
C ILE A 137 -38.42 -55.78 16.65
N ARG A 138 -38.38 -54.91 17.67
CA ARG A 138 -38.87 -55.24 19.02
C ARG A 138 -40.36 -55.53 19.05
N LYS A 139 -41.17 -54.84 18.24
CA LYS A 139 -42.61 -55.12 18.09
C LYS A 139 -42.93 -56.44 17.39
N ARG A 140 -42.01 -56.97 16.56
CA ARG A 140 -42.18 -58.24 15.83
C ARG A 140 -41.74 -59.47 16.63
N SER A 141 -40.97 -59.27 17.69
CA SER A 141 -40.39 -60.32 18.53
C SER A 141 -41.12 -60.48 19.88
N ALA A 142 -42.18 -59.70 20.10
CA ALA A 142 -43.16 -59.84 21.16
C ALA A 142 -44.48 -60.35 20.56
#